data_AF-A0A358DY47-F1
#
_entry.id   AF-A0A358DY47-F1
#
_cell.length_a   1.000
_cell.length_b   1.000
_cell.length_c   1.000
_cell.angle_alpha   90.00
_cell.angle_beta   90.00
_cell.angle_gamma   90.00
#
_symmetry.space_group_name_H-M   'P 1'
#
loop_
_entity.id
_entity.type
_entity.pdbx_description
1 polymer ?
#
loop_
_entity_poly.entity_id
_entity_poly.type
_entity_poly.pdbx_seq_one_letter_code
_entity_poly.pdbx_strand_id
1 'polypeptide(L)'
;MVLLAEIGLIILIVRSPFAQHFLNEVQYNLADTFYALERLPQQRLLQNLREDIENEMPHLNPYQREYLHSITLDSVHLSHFYRAYCAHNEINPNFFGQDRVTLCTKVAGAGLVSGT
;
A
#
# COMPACT_ATOMS: atom_id res chain seq x y z
N MET A 1 -10.28 26.13 -37.79
CA MET A 1 -8.94 26.17 -38.41
C MET A 1 -7.83 26.33 -37.36
N VAL A 2 -7.94 27.27 -36.40
CA VAL A 2 -6.90 27.51 -35.36
C VAL A 2 -6.64 26.28 -34.47
N LEU A 3 -7.69 25.62 -33.96
CA LEU A 3 -7.55 24.40 -33.13
C LEU A 3 -6.79 23.25 -33.81
N LEU A 4 -7.02 23.03 -35.10
CA LEU A 4 -6.32 21.97 -35.85
C LEU A 4 -4.84 22.30 -36.06
N ALA A 5 -4.51 23.59 -36.20
CA ALA A 5 -3.13 24.04 -36.33
C ALA A 5 -2.36 23.92 -35.00
N GLU A 6 -3.01 24.23 -33.88
CA GLU A 6 -2.42 24.06 -32.53
C GLU A 6 -2.17 22.59 -32.21
N ILE A 7 -3.14 21.71 -32.48
CA ILE A 7 -2.98 20.26 -32.29
C ILE A 7 -1.88 19.72 -33.21
N GLY A 8 -1.83 20.18 -34.47
CA GLY A 8 -0.78 19.80 -35.41
C GLY A 8 0.62 20.23 -34.97
N LEU A 9 0.76 21.43 -34.41
CA LEU A 9 2.03 21.95 -33.86
C LEU A 9 2.52 21.09 -32.69
N ILE A 10 1.61 20.73 -31.77
CA ILE A 10 1.94 19.89 -30.61
C ILE A 10 2.43 18.51 -31.07
N ILE A 11 1.75 17.89 -32.04
CA ILE A 11 2.15 16.58 -32.58
C ILE A 11 3.54 16.64 -33.23
N LEU A 12 3.86 17.71 -33.95
CA LEU A 12 5.16 17.92 -34.58
C LEU A 12 6.29 18.04 -33.55
N ILE A 13 6.06 18.77 -32.47
CA ILE A 13 7.03 18.93 -31.38
C ILE A 13 7.25 17.60 -30.65
N VAL A 14 6.17 16.87 -30.34
CA VAL A 14 6.22 15.58 -29.65
C VAL A 14 6.90 14.48 -30.49
N ARG A 15 6.74 14.50 -31.81
CA ARG A 15 7.41 13.54 -32.71
C ARG A 15 8.80 13.97 -33.18
N SER A 16 9.32 15.09 -32.67
CA SER A 16 10.69 15.50 -32.96
C SER A 16 11.69 14.49 -32.36
N PRO A 17 12.83 14.25 -33.03
CA PRO A 17 13.87 13.36 -32.50
C PRO A 17 14.44 13.87 -31.17
N PHE A 18 14.34 15.17 -30.89
CA PHE A 18 14.70 15.77 -29.60
C PHE A 18 13.77 15.35 -28.46
N ALA A 19 12.45 15.41 -28.67
CA ALA A 19 11.46 14.97 -27.68
C ALA A 19 11.52 13.46 -27.44
N GLN A 20 11.77 12.65 -28.48
CA GLN A 20 11.90 11.20 -28.33
C GLN A 20 13.14 10.79 -27.53
N HIS A 21 14.26 11.51 -27.64
CA HIS A 21 15.46 11.24 -26.85
C HIS A 21 15.24 11.58 -25.37
N PHE A 22 14.60 12.73 -25.08
CA PHE A 22 14.18 13.11 -23.73
C PHE A 22 13.16 12.12 -23.13
N LEU A 23 12.18 11.68 -23.91
CA LEU A 23 11.16 10.72 -23.45
C LEU A 23 11.75 9.32 -23.19
N ASN A 24 12.74 8.90 -23.98
CA ASN A 24 13.43 7.63 -23.76
C ASN A 24 14.31 7.65 -22.49
N GLU A 25 14.93 8.78 -22.14
CA GLU A 25 15.63 8.93 -20.84
C GLU A 25 14.67 8.99 -19.65
N VAL A 26 13.48 9.56 -19.84
CA VAL A 26 12.42 9.57 -18.82
C VAL A 26 11.85 8.15 -18.60
N GLN A 27 11.76 7.31 -19.64
CA GLN A 27 11.27 5.92 -19.51
C GLN A 27 12.13 5.04 -18.60
N TYR A 28 13.44 5.32 -18.45
CA TYR A 28 14.30 4.53 -17.56
C TYR A 28 14.16 4.90 -16.07
N ASN A 29 13.62 6.09 -15.74
CA ASN A 29 13.47 6.58 -14.37
C ASN A 29 12.01 6.67 -13.88
N LEU A 30 11.03 6.55 -14.78
CA LEU A 30 9.62 6.61 -14.39
C LEU A 30 9.15 5.34 -13.68
N ALA A 31 9.66 4.16 -14.03
CA ALA A 31 9.23 2.92 -13.36
C ALA A 31 9.44 3.01 -11.84
N ASP A 32 10.63 3.41 -11.39
CA ASP A 32 10.94 3.55 -9.96
C ASP A 32 10.15 4.67 -9.27
N THR A 33 9.86 5.76 -9.99
CA THR A 33 9.08 6.89 -9.46
C THR A 33 7.58 6.55 -9.36
N PHE A 34 7.02 5.78 -10.30
CA PHE A 34 5.65 5.28 -10.24
C PHE A 34 5.46 4.26 -9.10
N TYR A 35 6.43 3.36 -8.88
CA TYR A 35 6.39 2.48 -7.70
C TYR A 35 6.44 3.26 -6.39
N ALA A 36 7.19 4.36 -6.32
CA ALA A 36 7.19 5.22 -5.13
C ALA A 36 5.82 5.91 -4.90
N LEU A 37 5.16 6.35 -5.97
CA LEU A 37 3.84 6.99 -5.90
C LEU A 37 2.71 6.03 -5.52
N GLU A 38 2.79 4.74 -5.91
CA GLU A 38 1.82 3.70 -5.48
C GLU A 38 2.03 3.23 -4.04
N ARG A 39 3.27 3.28 -3.52
CA ARG A 39 3.58 2.88 -2.14
C ARG A 39 3.12 3.88 -1.09
N LEU A 40 3.13 5.18 -1.40
CA LEU A 40 2.68 6.24 -0.49
C LEU A 40 1.21 6.06 0.00
N PRO A 41 0.21 5.85 -0.86
CA PRO A 41 -1.15 5.61 -0.40
C PRO A 41 -1.26 4.31 0.41
N GLN A 42 -0.53 3.26 0.03
CA GLN A 42 -0.55 1.98 0.74
C GLN A 42 0.04 2.10 2.16
N GLN A 43 1.18 2.78 2.33
CA GLN A 43 1.75 3.04 3.65
C GLN A 43 0.81 3.87 4.52
N ARG A 44 0.09 4.83 3.94
CA ARG A 44 -0.91 5.61 4.67
C ARG A 44 -2.07 4.73 5.15
N LEU A 45 -2.55 3.80 4.33
CA LEU A 45 -3.60 2.86 4.72
C LEU A 45 -3.16 1.93 5.84
N LEU A 46 -1.92 1.42 5.79
CA LEU A 46 -1.35 0.60 6.86
C LEU A 46 -1.18 1.39 8.17
N GLN A 47 -0.74 2.64 8.08
CA GLN A 47 -0.66 3.54 9.22
C GLN A 47 -2.04 3.77 9.85
N ASN A 48 -3.05 4.10 9.04
CA ASN A 48 -4.41 4.31 9.52
C ASN A 48 -4.97 3.04 10.18
N LEU A 49 -4.77 1.86 9.58
CA LEU A 49 -5.17 0.59 10.16
C LEU A 49 -4.53 0.37 11.53
N ARG A 50 -3.23 0.66 11.67
CA ARG A 50 -2.52 0.55 12.94
C ARG A 50 -3.09 1.51 13.99
N GLU A 51 -3.28 2.77 13.63
CA GLU A 51 -3.86 3.78 14.54
C GLU A 51 -5.28 3.38 14.99
N ASP A 52 -6.11 2.87 14.08
CA ASP A 52 -7.45 2.36 14.40
C ASP A 52 -7.40 1.20 15.40
N ILE A 53 -6.49 0.25 15.21
CA ILE A 53 -6.30 -0.88 16.12
C ILE A 53 -5.82 -0.41 17.50
N GLU A 54 -4.85 0.50 17.56
CA GLU A 54 -4.33 1.04 18.81
C GLU A 54 -5.39 1.83 19.59
N ASN A 55 -6.27 2.55 18.89
CA ASN A 55 -7.39 3.28 19.49
C ASN A 55 -8.45 2.34 20.07
N GLU A 56 -8.76 1.23 19.39
CA GLU A 56 -9.74 0.24 19.87
C GLU A 56 -9.16 -0.72 20.92
N MET A 57 -7.84 -0.88 20.95
CA MET A 57 -7.11 -1.71 21.92
C MET A 57 -6.12 -0.86 22.72
N PRO A 58 -6.58 0.06 23.59
CA PRO A 58 -5.66 0.90 24.37
C PRO A 58 -4.81 0.08 25.37
N HIS A 59 -5.24 -1.14 25.69
CA HIS A 59 -4.60 -2.06 26.64
C HIS A 59 -3.39 -2.82 26.07
N LEU A 60 -3.03 -2.63 24.81
CA LEU A 60 -1.85 -3.30 24.24
C LEU A 60 -0.60 -2.97 25.04
N ASN A 61 0.14 -4.01 25.43
CA ASN A 61 1.43 -3.84 26.06
C ASN A 61 2.49 -3.40 25.01
N PRO A 62 3.68 -2.92 25.44
CA PRO A 62 4.70 -2.45 24.50
C PRO A 62 5.13 -3.51 23.46
N TYR A 63 5.19 -4.79 23.86
CA TYR A 63 5.56 -5.87 22.96
C TYR A 63 4.48 -6.13 21.89
N GLN A 64 3.19 -6.06 22.27
CA GLN A 64 2.08 -6.18 21.33
C GLN A 64 2.02 -5.01 20.36
N ARG A 65 2.34 -3.79 20.80
CA ARG A 65 2.45 -2.61 19.92
C ARG A 65 3.60 -2.77 18.92
N GLU A 66 4.76 -3.25 19.36
CA GLU A 66 5.88 -3.54 18.47
C GLU A 66 5.50 -4.63 17.45
N TYR A 67 4.83 -5.70 17.90
CA TYR A 67 4.36 -6.74 17.02
C TYR A 67 3.33 -6.22 16.01
N LEU A 68 2.38 -5.39 16.44
CA LEU A 68 1.44 -4.70 15.54
C LEU A 68 2.19 -3.86 14.49
N HIS A 69 3.17 -3.07 14.92
CA HIS A 69 4.02 -2.30 14.01
C HIS A 69 4.71 -3.20 12.98
N SER A 70 5.24 -4.34 13.41
CA SER A 70 5.94 -5.31 12.55
C SER A 70 5.03 -5.95 11.49
N ILE A 71 3.78 -6.29 11.85
CA ILE A 71 2.83 -6.89 10.89
C ILE A 71 2.22 -5.84 9.95
N THR A 72 2.24 -4.55 10.33
CA THR A 72 1.78 -3.44 9.48
C THR A 72 2.93 -2.72 8.74
N LEU A 73 4.12 -3.31 8.69
CA LEU A 73 5.28 -2.69 8.04
C LEU A 73 5.05 -2.45 6.54
N ASP A 74 4.49 -3.46 5.88
CA ASP A 74 4.05 -3.41 4.49
C ASP A 74 2.90 -4.42 4.26
N SER A 75 2.38 -4.46 3.04
CA SER A 75 1.28 -5.34 2.65
C SER A 75 1.66 -6.82 2.64
N VAL A 76 2.94 -7.17 2.47
CA VAL A 76 3.42 -8.55 2.48
C VAL A 76 3.36 -9.10 3.90
N HIS A 77 3.86 -8.35 4.88
CA HIS A 77 3.80 -8.72 6.29
C HIS A 77 2.36 -8.85 6.78
N LEU A 78 1.50 -7.89 6.40
CA LEU A 78 0.09 -7.92 6.77
C LEU A 78 -0.63 -9.12 6.16
N SER A 79 -0.37 -9.42 4.89
CA SER A 79 -0.92 -10.58 4.19
C SER A 79 -0.44 -11.90 4.79
N HIS A 80 0.84 -11.97 5.18
CA HIS A 80 1.40 -13.14 5.85
C HIS A 80 0.73 -13.38 7.20
N PHE A 81 0.59 -12.33 8.02
CA PHE A 81 -0.14 -12.39 9.29
C PHE A 81 -1.59 -12.89 9.07
N TYR A 82 -2.30 -12.33 8.09
CA TYR A 82 -3.68 -12.71 7.81
C TYR A 82 -3.82 -14.18 7.44
N ARG A 83 -2.97 -14.69 6.54
CA ARG A 83 -2.99 -16.11 6.15
C ARG A 83 -2.60 -17.03 7.31
N ALA A 84 -1.59 -16.65 8.08
CA ALA A 84 -1.10 -17.47 9.18
C ALA A 84 -2.08 -17.56 10.35
N TYR A 85 -2.83 -16.50 10.65
CA TYR A 85 -3.59 -16.40 11.91
C TYR A 85 -5.09 -16.13 11.76
N CYS A 86 -5.51 -15.49 10.67
CA CYS A 86 -6.89 -15.05 10.49
C CYS A 86 -7.70 -15.97 9.56
N ALA A 87 -7.12 -16.41 8.44
CA ALA A 87 -7.82 -17.18 7.41
C ALA A 87 -8.41 -18.51 7.95
N HIS A 88 -7.68 -19.17 8.85
CA HIS A 88 -8.08 -20.46 9.43
C HIS A 88 -8.27 -20.41 10.95
N ASN A 89 -8.41 -19.20 11.52
CA ASN A 89 -8.65 -19.02 12.96
C ASN A 89 -7.55 -19.62 13.86
N GLU A 90 -6.31 -19.60 13.39
CA GLU A 90 -5.12 -20.17 14.05
C GLU A 90 -4.69 -19.34 15.28
N ILE A 91 -3.89 -19.96 16.14
CA ILE A 91 -3.39 -19.33 17.37
C ILE A 91 -2.28 -18.33 17.03
N ASN A 92 -2.44 -17.07 17.45
CA ASN A 92 -1.38 -16.07 17.37
C ASN A 92 -0.70 -15.91 18.75
N PRO A 93 0.63 -15.92 18.84
CA PRO A 93 1.35 -15.86 20.12
C PRO A 93 1.36 -14.48 20.80
N ASN A 94 0.89 -13.43 20.12
CA ASN A 94 0.88 -12.04 20.62
C ASN A 94 -0.54 -11.55 20.92
N PHE A 95 -1.50 -12.00 20.12
CA PHE A 95 -2.90 -11.60 20.20
C PHE A 95 -3.77 -12.84 20.41
N PHE A 96 -4.57 -12.85 21.48
CA PHE A 96 -5.40 -13.99 21.88
C PHE A 96 -6.84 -13.59 22.08
N GLY A 97 -7.74 -14.58 22.06
CA GLY A 97 -9.16 -14.38 22.37
C GLY A 97 -9.78 -13.25 21.54
N GLN A 98 -10.42 -12.30 22.23
CA GLN A 98 -11.11 -11.18 21.61
C GLN A 98 -10.16 -10.24 20.84
N ASP A 99 -8.95 -9.99 21.35
CA ASP A 99 -8.01 -9.07 20.70
C ASP A 99 -7.59 -9.60 19.32
N ARG A 100 -7.36 -10.91 19.22
CA ARG A 100 -7.09 -11.57 17.93
C ARG A 100 -8.27 -11.43 16.97
N VAL A 101 -9.49 -11.66 17.46
CA VAL A 101 -10.71 -11.59 16.64
C VAL A 101 -10.91 -10.17 16.12
N THR A 102 -10.76 -9.16 16.98
CA THR A 102 -10.87 -7.75 16.60
C THR A 102 -9.77 -7.39 15.59
N LEU A 103 -8.52 -7.79 15.83
CA LEU A 103 -7.40 -7.57 14.90
C LEU A 103 -7.69 -8.19 13.52
N CYS A 104 -8.05 -9.47 13.47
CA CYS A 104 -8.38 -10.15 12.21
C CYS A 104 -9.57 -9.52 11.48
N THR A 105 -10.57 -9.03 12.22
CA THR A 105 -11.74 -8.33 11.64
C THR A 105 -11.31 -7.01 10.99
N LYS A 106 -10.46 -6.23 11.66
CA LYS A 106 -9.92 -4.97 11.12
C LYS A 106 -9.05 -5.22 9.89
N VAL A 107 -8.15 -6.20 9.95
CA VAL A 107 -7.29 -6.55 8.81
C VAL A 107 -8.11 -7.01 7.61
N ALA A 108 -9.15 -7.84 7.81
CA ALA A 108 -10.05 -8.25 6.74
C ALA A 108 -10.83 -7.08 6.13
N GLY A 109 -11.33 -6.17 6.98
CA GLY A 109 -12.12 -5.01 6.56
C GLY A 109 -11.31 -3.91 5.87
N ALA A 110 -9.99 -3.88 6.06
CA ALA A 110 -9.11 -2.86 5.49
C ALA A 110 -8.95 -2.97 3.96
N GLY A 111 -9.29 -4.11 3.35
CA GLY A 111 -9.08 -4.33 1.92
C GLY A 111 -7.60 -4.36 1.49
N LEU A 112 -6.68 -4.52 2.44
CA LEU A 112 -5.22 -4.50 2.22
C LEU A 112 -4.62 -5.90 2.07
N VAL A 113 -5.42 -6.94 2.26
CA VAL A 113 -5.03 -8.34 2.15
C VAL A 113 -5.76 -8.97 0.97
N SER A 114 -5.03 -9.62 0.09
CA SER A 114 -5.64 -10.42 -0.98
C SER A 114 -6.01 -11.79 -0.42
N GLY A 115 -7.31 -12.08 -0.40
CA GLY A 115 -7.82 -13.41 -0.12
C GLY A 115 -7.46 -14.35 -1.26
N THR A 116 -6.48 -15.22 -1.03
CA THR A 116 -6.27 -16.44 -1.80
C THR A 116 -6.23 -17.59 -0.82
#